data_AF-A0A024VXH9-F1
#
_entry.id   AF-A0A024VXH9-F1
#
_cell.length_a   1.000
_cell.length_b   1.000
_cell.length_c   1.000
_cell.angle_alpha   90.00
_cell.angle_beta   90.00
_cell.angle_gamma   90.00
#
_symmetry.space_group_name_H-M   'P 1'
#
loop_
_entity.id
_entity.type
_entity.pdbx_description
1 polymer ?
#
loop_
_entity_poly.entity_id
_entity_poly.type
_entity_poly.pdbx_seq_one_letter_code
_entity_poly.pdbx_strand_id
1 'polypeptide(L)'
;MPQRREHMCTSNLQYLETNDGPLKGNGNDEKLVNHSFLGDVLLSANFEAKNIKDLYIKNNAKKDLSDPNDQATVCRAMKYSFADIGDIIRGRDMWHKEGGMEKLRGYLKTIFDKIKSALDKEIISKYGGDTEHKQLREDWWEANRHQVWNAMKCAYSGGKCSRVPLDDYIPQRLRWMTEWAEWFCKMQSQQYNKLVTGCTSCMTNGKGGDECYRETKECEKCMKACEEYKKEIKSWEQQWKQMEIKYTLLYLQAQRNSAGTVIGDPNDQDVIEFLKHLLPPKSDKPGAPTTVTTPYSTAEGYIHQELPYTGCVSQQNEFCKNGNGEKYAFKDPPNGYDTACKCMENEEKTKKEETQPTVVDVCKTVAEALTEDNLTQACQQKYINGREKFPNWKCIPTSGESATSSDSNQGSICIPPRRRRLYVKKLHDWASGSDTQVSGQAQTQDDTPSQPDPLLKAFVESAAVETFFLWDRYKKLNTKKTQGDGSPLGGVGGPFGSVSQEEEPPDKQLQQGIIPNDFLRQMFYTLGDYRDILVRGGGDTNSGSKKEGGGSNSDRNIVLNAGG
;
A
#
# COMPACT_ATOMS: atom_id res chain seq x y z
N MET A 1 -0.93 -0.78 10.11
CA MET A 1 -0.81 -1.69 11.27
C MET A 1 -2.06 -1.50 12.11
N PRO A 2 -2.75 -2.58 12.51
CA PRO A 2 -3.91 -2.49 13.40
C PRO A 2 -3.50 -2.10 14.83
N GLN A 3 -4.28 -1.25 15.50
CA GLN A 3 -4.06 -0.86 16.90
C GLN A 3 -4.06 -2.05 17.86
N ARG A 4 -4.86 -3.09 17.56
CA ARG A 4 -4.86 -4.35 18.31
C ARG A 4 -3.46 -5.00 18.33
N ARG A 5 -2.76 -5.03 17.19
CA ARG A 5 -1.40 -5.58 17.09
C ARG A 5 -0.40 -4.73 17.86
N GLU A 6 -0.52 -3.41 17.77
CA GLU A 6 0.35 -2.43 18.46
C GLU A 6 0.30 -2.61 19.99
N HIS A 7 -0.87 -2.91 20.54
CA HIS A 7 -1.09 -3.09 21.98
C HIS A 7 -1.25 -4.57 22.41
N MET A 8 -0.67 -5.49 21.63
CA MET A 8 -0.75 -6.93 21.89
C MET A 8 0.08 -7.35 23.12
N CYS A 9 -0.46 -8.26 23.93
CA CYS A 9 0.21 -8.80 25.12
C CYS A 9 1.38 -9.73 24.79
N THR A 10 2.55 -9.16 24.46
CA THR A 10 3.80 -9.89 24.17
C THR A 10 4.95 -9.50 25.10
N SER A 11 4.67 -8.75 26.17
CA SER A 11 5.71 -8.21 27.05
C SER A 11 6.59 -9.31 27.66
N ASN A 12 6.04 -10.42 28.14
CA ASN A 12 6.88 -11.53 28.66
C ASN A 12 7.85 -12.06 27.60
N LEU A 13 7.44 -12.12 26.32
CA LEU A 13 8.31 -12.54 25.22
C LEU A 13 9.43 -11.51 24.94
N GLN A 14 9.09 -10.22 25.00
CA GLN A 14 10.05 -9.12 24.78
C GLN A 14 11.07 -8.94 25.92
N TYR A 15 10.87 -9.61 27.06
CA TYR A 15 11.75 -9.58 28.23
C TYR A 15 12.19 -10.98 28.67
N LEU A 16 12.30 -11.93 27.74
CA LEU A 16 12.76 -13.29 28.04
C LEU A 16 14.19 -13.29 28.58
N GLU A 17 14.38 -13.92 29.73
CA GLU A 17 15.68 -14.13 30.36
C GLU A 17 16.43 -15.31 29.71
N THR A 18 16.78 -15.17 28.43
CA THR A 18 17.41 -16.24 27.64
C THR A 18 18.77 -16.74 28.17
N ASN A 19 19.35 -16.03 29.13
CA ASN A 19 20.63 -16.37 29.79
C ASN A 19 20.46 -16.93 31.21
N ASP A 20 19.21 -17.07 31.69
CA ASP A 20 18.91 -17.58 33.03
C ASP A 20 17.87 -18.71 33.01
N GLY A 21 17.80 -19.44 34.12
CA GLY A 21 16.82 -20.48 34.38
C GLY A 21 16.73 -21.53 33.27
N PRO A 22 15.51 -22.01 32.95
CA PRO A 22 15.32 -23.09 31.98
C PRO A 22 15.61 -22.67 30.54
N LEU A 23 15.54 -21.37 30.22
CA LEU A 23 15.83 -20.85 28.87
C LEU A 23 17.33 -20.74 28.60
N LYS A 24 18.17 -20.78 29.63
CA LYS A 24 19.63 -20.83 29.49
C LYS A 24 20.09 -22.10 28.76
N GLY A 25 19.42 -23.23 28.98
CA GLY A 25 19.80 -24.51 28.38
C GLY A 25 21.10 -25.10 28.95
N ASN A 26 21.57 -24.65 30.11
CA ASN A 26 22.74 -25.22 30.78
C ASN A 26 22.29 -26.27 31.80
N GLY A 27 22.40 -27.55 31.46
CA GLY A 27 22.06 -28.69 32.33
C GLY A 27 21.59 -29.91 31.51
N ASN A 28 21.49 -31.08 32.15
CA ASN A 28 21.18 -32.40 31.54
C ASN A 28 19.79 -32.51 30.86
N ASP A 29 19.07 -31.41 30.61
CA ASP A 29 17.74 -31.42 30.01
C ASP A 29 17.55 -30.26 29.01
N GLU A 30 18.26 -30.33 27.88
CA GLU A 30 18.15 -29.37 26.78
C GLU A 30 16.71 -29.27 26.22
N LYS A 31 15.88 -30.29 26.45
CA LYS A 31 14.45 -30.30 26.07
C LYS A 31 13.62 -29.32 26.90
N LEU A 32 14.11 -28.92 28.08
CA LEU A 32 13.43 -27.97 28.96
C LEU A 32 13.24 -26.60 28.30
N VAL A 33 14.18 -26.16 27.46
CA VAL A 33 14.08 -24.88 26.73
C VAL A 33 12.79 -24.82 25.92
N ASN A 34 12.48 -25.89 25.18
CA ASN A 34 11.28 -25.97 24.34
C ASN A 34 10.00 -25.91 25.19
N HIS A 35 9.96 -26.64 26.30
CA HIS A 35 8.80 -26.68 27.19
C HIS A 35 8.56 -25.33 27.89
N SER A 36 9.62 -24.69 28.39
CA SER A 36 9.53 -23.38 29.04
C SER A 36 9.13 -22.30 28.04
N PHE A 37 9.74 -22.28 26.85
CA PHE A 37 9.38 -21.32 25.82
C PHE A 37 7.92 -21.47 25.38
N LEU A 38 7.43 -22.70 25.19
CA LEU A 38 6.01 -22.94 24.93
C LEU A 38 5.14 -22.34 26.06
N GLY A 39 5.51 -22.55 27.32
CA GLY A 39 4.82 -21.95 28.47
C GLY A 39 4.66 -20.43 28.38
N ASP A 40 5.72 -19.72 28.01
CA ASP A 40 5.69 -18.27 27.79
C ASP A 40 4.76 -17.86 26.64
N VAL A 41 4.77 -18.59 25.52
CA VAL A 41 3.86 -18.33 24.39
C VAL A 41 2.40 -18.57 24.78
N LEU A 42 2.11 -19.64 25.54
CA LEU A 42 0.77 -19.92 26.06
C LEU A 42 0.30 -18.81 27.02
N LEU A 43 1.19 -18.29 27.85
CA LEU A 43 0.91 -17.19 28.76
C LEU A 43 0.55 -15.91 28.00
N SER A 44 1.35 -15.52 27.01
CA SER A 44 1.06 -14.36 26.15
C SER A 44 -0.29 -14.49 25.46
N ALA A 45 -0.59 -15.66 24.89
CA ALA A 45 -1.85 -15.93 24.21
C ALA A 45 -3.05 -15.85 25.16
N ASN A 46 -2.94 -16.41 26.37
CA ASN A 46 -3.99 -16.33 27.38
C ASN A 46 -4.28 -14.88 27.81
N PHE A 47 -3.23 -14.12 28.12
CA PHE A 47 -3.37 -12.71 28.52
C PHE A 47 -3.89 -11.83 27.39
N GLU A 48 -3.48 -12.08 26.15
CA GLU A 48 -4.00 -11.36 24.98
C GLU A 48 -5.51 -11.60 24.83
N ALA A 49 -5.96 -12.85 24.89
CA ALA A 49 -7.39 -13.17 24.82
C ALA A 49 -8.19 -12.53 25.97
N LYS A 50 -7.64 -12.52 27.18
CA LYS A 50 -8.24 -11.84 28.34
C LYS A 50 -8.34 -10.33 28.10
N ASN A 51 -7.26 -9.71 27.65
CA ASN A 51 -7.19 -8.27 27.40
C ASN A 51 -8.19 -7.84 26.31
N ILE A 52 -8.28 -8.56 25.20
CA ILE A 52 -9.29 -8.31 24.15
C ILE A 52 -10.70 -8.34 24.74
N LYS A 53 -11.02 -9.37 25.53
CA LYS A 53 -12.32 -9.53 26.18
C LYS A 53 -12.64 -8.36 27.12
N ASP A 54 -11.71 -8.04 28.01
CA ASP A 54 -11.91 -7.04 29.05
C ASP A 54 -12.00 -5.63 28.45
N LEU A 55 -11.18 -5.31 27.45
CA LEU A 55 -11.26 -4.06 26.70
C LEU A 55 -12.57 -3.92 25.93
N TYR A 56 -13.06 -5.00 25.29
CA TYR A 56 -14.33 -4.97 24.59
C TYR A 56 -15.50 -4.67 25.55
N ILE A 57 -15.54 -5.35 26.70
CA ILE A 57 -16.56 -5.14 27.73
C ILE A 57 -16.52 -3.70 28.23
N LYS A 58 -15.32 -3.19 28.58
CA LYS A 58 -15.11 -1.83 29.08
C LYS A 58 -15.52 -0.77 28.06
N ASN A 59 -15.06 -0.87 26.83
CA ASN A 59 -15.28 0.15 25.80
C ASN A 59 -16.73 0.21 25.32
N ASN A 60 -17.49 -0.88 25.47
CA ASN A 60 -18.90 -0.95 25.09
C ASN A 60 -19.86 -0.87 26.29
N ALA A 61 -19.35 -0.56 27.49
CA ALA A 61 -20.10 -0.50 28.74
C ALA A 61 -20.99 -1.75 28.97
N LYS A 62 -20.48 -2.94 28.63
CA LYS A 62 -21.19 -4.21 28.78
C LYS A 62 -20.94 -4.78 30.17
N LYS A 63 -21.88 -5.60 30.66
CA LYS A 63 -21.71 -6.36 31.92
C LYS A 63 -20.96 -7.67 31.68
N ASP A 64 -21.27 -8.33 30.56
CA ASP A 64 -20.68 -9.60 30.13
C ASP A 64 -20.76 -9.75 28.60
N LEU A 65 -20.32 -10.90 28.09
CA LEU A 65 -20.43 -11.27 26.67
C LEU A 65 -21.55 -12.30 26.45
N SER A 66 -22.76 -11.99 26.89
CA SER A 66 -23.95 -12.82 26.63
C SER A 66 -24.47 -12.69 25.20
N ASP A 67 -24.31 -11.53 24.57
CA ASP A 67 -24.80 -11.27 23.22
C ASP A 67 -24.00 -12.05 22.15
N PRO A 68 -24.66 -12.80 21.25
CA PRO A 68 -23.99 -13.58 20.21
C PRO A 68 -23.15 -12.74 19.22
N ASN A 69 -23.49 -11.49 18.95
CA ASN A 69 -22.74 -10.62 18.03
C ASN A 69 -21.50 -10.04 18.72
N ASP A 70 -21.61 -9.69 20.00
CA ASP A 70 -20.47 -9.31 20.85
C ASP A 70 -19.48 -10.47 20.95
N GLN A 71 -19.97 -11.70 21.18
CA GLN A 71 -19.15 -12.90 21.16
C GLN A 71 -18.43 -13.10 19.83
N ALA A 72 -19.14 -12.92 18.70
CA ALA A 72 -18.53 -13.05 17.37
C ALA A 72 -17.46 -11.99 17.11
N THR A 73 -17.66 -10.76 17.59
CA THR A 73 -16.71 -9.65 17.44
C THR A 73 -15.44 -9.90 18.24
N VAL A 74 -15.57 -10.29 19.51
CA VAL A 74 -14.42 -10.67 20.35
C VAL A 74 -13.69 -11.87 19.76
N CYS A 75 -14.44 -12.86 19.26
CA CYS A 75 -13.84 -14.04 18.63
C CYS A 75 -12.98 -13.68 17.43
N ARG A 76 -13.45 -12.76 16.59
CA ARG A 76 -12.70 -12.33 15.41
C ARG A 76 -11.40 -11.62 15.79
N ALA A 77 -11.44 -10.73 16.78
CA ALA A 77 -10.23 -10.10 17.30
C ALA A 77 -9.25 -11.14 17.87
N MET A 78 -9.74 -12.17 18.58
CA MET A 78 -8.90 -13.27 19.06
C MET A 78 -8.25 -14.06 17.92
N LYS A 79 -8.96 -14.29 16.81
CA LYS A 79 -8.40 -14.97 15.62
C LYS A 79 -7.27 -14.15 14.99
N TYR A 80 -7.47 -12.84 14.85
CA TYR A 80 -6.41 -11.96 14.35
C TYR A 80 -5.20 -11.95 15.29
N SER A 81 -5.40 -11.89 16.61
CA SER A 81 -4.30 -11.95 17.57
C SER A 81 -3.61 -13.31 17.62
N PHE A 82 -4.34 -14.41 17.50
CA PHE A 82 -3.76 -15.75 17.37
C PHE A 82 -2.81 -15.84 16.16
N ALA A 83 -3.26 -15.34 15.01
CA ALA A 83 -2.49 -15.35 13.78
C ALA A 83 -1.25 -14.44 13.85
N ASP A 84 -1.37 -13.27 14.50
CA ASP A 84 -0.25 -12.36 14.71
C ASP A 84 0.79 -12.94 15.69
N ILE A 85 0.38 -13.62 16.77
CA ILE A 85 1.30 -14.39 17.62
C ILE A 85 2.05 -15.41 16.75
N GLY A 86 1.34 -16.13 15.89
CA GLY A 86 1.95 -17.05 14.93
C GLY A 86 3.01 -16.39 14.05
N ASP A 87 2.74 -15.20 13.50
CA ASP A 87 3.71 -14.49 12.67
C ASP A 87 4.91 -13.94 13.44
N ILE A 88 4.74 -13.54 14.70
CA ILE A 88 5.85 -13.19 15.59
C ILE A 88 6.75 -14.41 15.79
N ILE A 89 6.16 -15.55 16.19
CA ILE A 89 6.91 -16.78 16.46
C ILE A 89 7.60 -17.28 15.20
N ARG A 90 6.94 -17.24 14.04
CA ARG A 90 7.50 -17.69 12.76
C ARG A 90 8.51 -16.72 12.14
N GLY A 91 8.50 -15.46 12.55
CA GLY A 91 9.40 -14.43 12.03
C GLY A 91 8.93 -13.81 10.72
N ARG A 92 7.61 -13.70 10.55
CA ARG A 92 6.91 -13.07 9.42
C ARG A 92 6.23 -11.76 9.78
N ASP A 93 6.26 -11.36 11.05
CA ASP A 93 5.60 -10.14 11.52
C ASP A 93 6.19 -8.88 10.84
N MET A 94 5.31 -8.08 10.25
CA MET A 94 5.66 -6.84 9.55
C MET A 94 6.04 -5.70 10.51
N TRP A 95 5.67 -5.80 11.80
CA TRP A 95 6.02 -4.82 12.84
C TRP A 95 7.30 -5.21 13.58
N HIS A 96 8.36 -5.51 12.84
CA HIS A 96 9.62 -6.04 13.39
C HIS A 96 10.70 -4.99 13.68
N LYS A 97 10.48 -3.71 13.31
CA LYS A 97 11.48 -2.62 13.47
C LYS A 97 11.33 -1.81 14.75
N GLU A 98 10.28 -2.06 15.52
CA GLU A 98 10.12 -1.48 16.84
C GLU A 98 11.14 -2.14 17.80
N GLY A 99 11.70 -1.36 18.73
CA GLY A 99 12.84 -1.80 19.53
C GLY A 99 12.57 -3.01 20.43
N GLY A 100 11.36 -3.16 20.98
CA GLY A 100 10.93 -4.35 21.71
C GLY A 100 10.80 -5.57 20.79
N MET A 101 10.21 -5.39 19.61
CA MET A 101 10.07 -6.46 18.61
C MET A 101 11.41 -6.92 18.01
N GLU A 102 12.36 -6.00 17.83
CA GLU A 102 13.72 -6.33 17.39
C GLU A 102 14.46 -7.18 18.44
N LYS A 103 14.34 -6.83 19.73
CA LYS A 103 14.87 -7.65 20.84
C LYS A 103 14.25 -9.04 20.87
N LEU A 104 12.91 -9.11 20.77
CA LEU A 104 12.19 -10.38 20.72
C LEU A 104 12.70 -11.25 19.57
N ARG A 105 12.92 -10.69 18.37
CA ARG A 105 13.52 -11.43 17.26
C ARG A 105 14.88 -12.03 17.63
N GLY A 106 15.73 -11.28 18.32
CA GLY A 106 17.00 -11.76 18.86
C GLY A 106 16.83 -12.91 19.85
N TYR A 107 15.88 -12.80 20.79
CA TYR A 107 15.58 -13.88 21.74
C TYR A 107 15.06 -15.14 21.06
N LEU A 108 14.15 -15.00 20.09
CA LEU A 108 13.65 -16.13 19.31
C LEU A 108 14.80 -16.85 18.61
N LYS A 109 15.72 -16.12 17.97
CA LYS A 109 16.90 -16.73 17.36
C LYS A 109 17.69 -17.58 18.36
N THR A 110 18.06 -17.00 19.50
CA THR A 110 18.81 -17.68 20.56
C THR A 110 18.08 -18.90 21.11
N ILE A 111 16.76 -18.81 21.28
CA ILE A 111 15.94 -19.92 21.78
C ILE A 111 15.91 -21.04 20.74
N PHE A 112 15.69 -20.72 19.47
CA PHE A 112 15.63 -21.71 18.40
C PHE A 112 16.99 -22.33 18.07
N ASP A 113 18.11 -21.63 18.30
CA ASP A 113 19.45 -22.23 18.29
C ASP A 113 19.55 -23.38 19.31
N LYS A 114 19.05 -23.15 20.53
CA LYS A 114 19.05 -24.16 21.61
C LYS A 114 18.07 -25.29 21.34
N ILE A 115 16.84 -24.97 20.93
CA ILE A 115 15.83 -25.98 20.56
C ILE A 115 16.37 -26.88 19.47
N LYS A 116 16.96 -26.31 18.41
CA LYS A 116 17.55 -27.07 17.30
C LYS A 116 18.69 -27.98 17.77
N SER A 117 19.55 -27.49 18.65
CA SER A 117 20.69 -28.27 19.18
C SER A 117 20.25 -29.48 20.01
N ALA A 118 19.07 -29.40 20.64
CA ALA A 118 18.47 -30.47 21.43
C ALA A 118 17.73 -31.54 20.59
N LEU A 119 17.58 -31.34 19.27
CA LEU A 119 16.91 -32.30 18.38
C LEU A 119 17.85 -33.43 17.97
N ASP A 120 17.28 -34.56 17.56
CA ASP A 120 18.06 -35.66 17.00
C ASP A 120 18.79 -35.23 15.72
N LYS A 121 20.00 -35.74 15.50
CA LYS A 121 20.87 -35.38 14.36
C LYS A 121 20.17 -35.53 12.99
N GLU A 122 19.34 -36.56 12.85
CA GLU A 122 18.56 -36.78 11.63
C GLU A 122 17.53 -35.67 11.40
N ILE A 123 16.88 -35.18 12.47
CA ILE A 123 15.92 -34.08 12.39
C ILE A 123 16.65 -32.77 12.10
N ILE A 124 17.78 -32.51 12.77
CA ILE A 124 18.60 -31.30 12.53
C ILE A 124 18.96 -31.17 11.04
N SER A 125 19.26 -32.28 10.36
CA SER A 125 19.62 -32.29 8.94
C SER A 125 18.51 -31.76 8.02
N LYS A 126 17.24 -31.79 8.44
CA LYS A 126 16.10 -31.24 7.70
C LYS A 126 16.05 -29.70 7.75
N TYR A 127 16.73 -29.10 8.73
CA TYR A 127 16.70 -27.67 9.01
C TYR A 127 18.06 -27.02 8.68
N GLY A 128 18.44 -26.98 7.40
CA GLY A 128 19.66 -26.32 6.93
C GLY A 128 19.41 -24.95 6.30
N GLY A 129 20.43 -24.08 6.26
CA GLY A 129 20.48 -22.93 5.33
C GLY A 129 19.87 -21.61 5.79
N ASP A 130 19.31 -21.49 7.01
CA ASP A 130 18.80 -20.22 7.55
C ASP A 130 19.25 -20.00 9.00
N THR A 131 19.84 -18.83 9.27
CA THR A 131 20.32 -18.43 10.61
C THR A 131 19.18 -17.99 11.53
N GLU A 132 18.01 -17.67 10.98
CA GLU A 132 16.84 -17.21 11.75
C GLU A 132 15.85 -18.34 12.07
N HIS A 133 16.20 -19.57 11.67
CA HIS A 133 15.45 -20.81 11.88
C HIS A 133 14.00 -20.75 11.38
N LYS A 134 13.70 -19.99 10.32
CA LYS A 134 12.32 -19.79 9.86
C LYS A 134 11.57 -21.10 9.64
N GLN A 135 12.17 -22.06 8.92
CA GLN A 135 11.52 -23.35 8.68
C GLN A 135 11.25 -24.15 9.96
N LEU A 136 12.19 -24.16 10.91
CA LEU A 136 11.99 -24.81 12.21
C LEU A 136 10.89 -24.11 13.01
N ARG A 137 10.79 -22.79 12.92
CA ARG A 137 9.77 -21.98 13.60
C ARG A 137 8.38 -22.17 12.99
N GLU A 138 8.29 -22.37 11.67
CA GLU A 138 7.05 -22.80 11.00
C GLU A 138 6.55 -24.12 11.55
N ASP A 139 7.39 -25.15 11.52
CA ASP A 139 7.03 -26.50 11.97
C ASP A 139 6.72 -26.52 13.48
N TRP A 140 7.47 -25.72 14.27
CA TRP A 140 7.20 -25.53 15.70
C TRP A 140 5.84 -24.89 15.92
N TRP A 141 5.48 -23.86 15.16
CA TRP A 141 4.16 -23.25 15.25
C TRP A 141 3.08 -24.26 14.89
N GLU A 142 3.21 -24.99 13.78
CA GLU A 142 2.25 -26.02 13.37
C GLU A 142 2.05 -27.08 14.46
N ALA A 143 3.13 -27.55 15.09
CA ALA A 143 3.07 -28.52 16.17
C ALA A 143 2.36 -28.00 17.44
N ASN A 144 2.40 -26.69 17.70
CA ASN A 144 1.96 -26.11 18.99
C ASN A 144 0.73 -25.19 18.91
N ARG A 145 0.33 -24.73 17.70
CA ARG A 145 -0.75 -23.75 17.48
C ARG A 145 -2.08 -24.14 18.12
N HIS A 146 -2.38 -25.43 18.18
CA HIS A 146 -3.58 -25.94 18.84
C HIS A 146 -3.57 -25.70 20.36
N GLN A 147 -2.40 -25.84 21.02
CA GLN A 147 -2.22 -25.55 22.43
C GLN A 147 -2.33 -24.03 22.69
N VAL A 148 -1.73 -23.22 21.82
CA VAL A 148 -1.81 -21.76 21.88
C VAL A 148 -3.26 -21.29 21.79
N TRP A 149 -4.04 -21.83 20.84
CA TRP A 149 -5.46 -21.52 20.74
C TRP A 149 -6.26 -21.99 21.97
N ASN A 150 -5.94 -23.16 22.53
CA ASN A 150 -6.56 -23.62 23.76
C ASN A 150 -6.27 -22.68 24.94
N ALA A 151 -5.05 -22.15 25.06
CA ALA A 151 -4.71 -21.15 26.07
C ALA A 151 -5.50 -19.85 25.91
N MET A 152 -5.71 -19.37 24.67
CA MET A 152 -6.60 -18.23 24.41
C MET A 152 -8.04 -18.50 24.86
N LYS A 153 -8.57 -19.69 24.58
CA LYS A 153 -9.91 -20.11 25.02
C LYS A 153 -10.04 -20.24 26.53
N CYS A 154 -8.97 -20.56 27.27
CA CYS A 154 -9.04 -20.59 28.73
C CYS A 154 -9.42 -19.22 29.33
N ALA A 155 -9.05 -18.11 28.69
CA ALA A 155 -9.45 -16.77 29.10
C ALA A 155 -10.87 -16.35 28.62
N TYR A 156 -11.43 -17.10 27.66
CA TYR A 156 -12.67 -16.82 26.96
C TYR A 156 -13.57 -18.07 26.88
N SER A 157 -14.56 -18.15 27.76
CA SER A 157 -15.53 -19.25 27.81
C SER A 157 -16.69 -19.13 26.80
N GLY A 158 -16.59 -18.25 25.79
CA GLY A 158 -17.67 -18.02 24.81
C GLY A 158 -17.73 -19.08 23.71
N GLY A 159 -18.92 -19.60 23.44
CA GLY A 159 -19.13 -20.78 22.57
C GLY A 159 -18.84 -20.59 21.07
N LYS A 160 -18.61 -19.36 20.58
CA LYS A 160 -18.37 -19.09 19.15
C LYS A 160 -16.92 -19.30 18.67
N CYS A 161 -15.96 -19.50 19.57
CA CYS A 161 -14.54 -19.70 19.24
C CYS A 161 -14.08 -21.16 19.33
N SER A 162 -14.89 -22.12 18.88
CA SER A 162 -14.66 -23.54 19.19
C SER A 162 -13.47 -24.17 18.46
N ARG A 163 -13.27 -23.86 17.18
CA ARG A 163 -12.23 -24.45 16.32
C ARG A 163 -10.96 -23.59 16.28
N VAL A 164 -9.81 -24.24 16.11
CA VAL A 164 -8.55 -23.55 15.82
C VAL A 164 -8.75 -22.76 14.53
N PRO A 165 -8.41 -21.45 14.50
CA PRO A 165 -8.61 -20.60 13.33
C PRO A 165 -7.80 -21.11 12.13
N LEU A 166 -8.15 -20.69 10.91
CA LEU A 166 -7.29 -20.87 9.73
C LEU A 166 -6.53 -19.57 9.40
N ASP A 167 -6.84 -18.50 10.13
CA ASP A 167 -6.35 -17.15 9.92
C ASP A 167 -4.82 -17.10 9.92
N ASP A 168 -4.12 -17.89 10.72
CA ASP A 168 -2.65 -17.96 10.75
C ASP A 168 -2.00 -18.56 9.49
N TYR A 169 -2.79 -19.15 8.58
CA TYR A 169 -2.30 -19.54 7.25
C TYR A 169 -2.48 -18.44 6.20
N ILE A 170 -3.27 -17.40 6.48
CA ILE A 170 -3.46 -16.25 5.60
C ILE A 170 -2.30 -15.27 5.86
N PRO A 171 -1.58 -14.77 4.85
CA PRO A 171 -0.50 -13.79 5.04
C PRO A 171 -0.92 -12.55 5.83
N GLN A 172 -0.06 -12.06 6.72
CA GLN A 172 -0.37 -10.98 7.66
C GLN A 172 -0.91 -9.72 6.97
N ARG A 173 -0.33 -9.36 5.80
CA ARG A 173 -0.75 -8.19 5.02
C ARG A 173 -2.21 -8.26 4.63
N LEU A 174 -2.68 -9.43 4.19
CA LEU A 174 -4.06 -9.63 3.78
C LEU A 174 -4.99 -9.60 4.99
N ARG A 175 -4.61 -10.23 6.11
CA ARG A 175 -5.41 -10.18 7.35
C ARG A 175 -5.56 -8.77 7.89
N TRP A 176 -4.49 -7.99 7.91
CA TRP A 176 -4.55 -6.60 8.37
C TRP A 176 -5.36 -5.72 7.43
N MET A 177 -5.34 -5.98 6.11
CA MET A 177 -6.21 -5.29 5.15
C MET A 177 -7.70 -5.62 5.40
N THR A 178 -8.01 -6.89 5.68
CA THR A 178 -9.35 -7.34 6.10
C THR A 178 -9.78 -6.68 7.41
N GLU A 179 -8.95 -6.75 8.46
CA GLU A 179 -9.23 -6.11 9.75
C GLU A 179 -9.43 -4.59 9.59
N TRP A 180 -8.61 -3.94 8.76
CA TRP A 180 -8.75 -2.51 8.46
C TRP A 180 -10.11 -2.18 7.83
N ALA A 181 -10.58 -2.96 6.86
CA ALA A 181 -11.86 -2.73 6.20
C ALA A 181 -13.05 -2.86 7.17
N GLU A 182 -13.00 -3.81 8.11
CA GLU A 182 -14.00 -3.94 9.17
C GLU A 182 -14.04 -2.71 10.09
N TRP A 183 -12.86 -2.23 10.52
CA TRP A 183 -12.77 -1.07 11.40
C TRP A 183 -13.16 0.23 10.69
N PHE A 184 -12.78 0.38 9.42
CA PHE A 184 -13.26 1.46 8.58
C PHE A 184 -14.78 1.50 8.55
N CYS A 185 -15.42 0.36 8.30
CA CYS A 185 -16.88 0.29 8.23
C CYS A 185 -17.58 0.61 9.56
N LYS A 186 -17.00 0.19 10.70
CA LYS A 186 -17.48 0.61 12.03
C LYS A 186 -17.39 2.11 12.23
N MET A 187 -16.25 2.71 11.88
CA MET A 187 -16.03 4.15 11.95
C MET A 187 -17.01 4.90 11.01
N GLN A 188 -17.12 4.44 9.76
CA GLN A 188 -18.03 4.99 8.74
C GLN A 188 -19.47 4.99 9.22
N SER A 189 -19.93 3.89 9.83
CA SER A 189 -21.28 3.80 10.40
C SER A 189 -21.52 4.79 11.55
N GLN A 190 -20.53 4.96 12.44
CA GLN A 190 -20.63 5.94 13.52
C GLN A 190 -20.69 7.38 12.99
N GLN A 191 -19.83 7.72 12.03
CA GLN A 191 -19.81 9.05 11.42
C GLN A 191 -21.08 9.32 10.60
N TYR A 192 -21.58 8.32 9.88
CA TYR A 192 -22.85 8.41 9.17
C TYR A 192 -24.01 8.70 10.13
N ASN A 193 -24.08 8.01 11.29
CA ASN A 193 -25.13 8.25 12.28
C ASN A 193 -25.05 9.66 12.90
N LYS A 194 -23.83 10.18 13.16
CA LYS A 194 -23.64 11.57 13.59
C LYS A 194 -24.14 12.55 12.52
N LEU A 195 -23.80 12.33 11.26
CA LEU A 195 -24.25 13.15 10.13
C LEU A 195 -25.78 13.13 9.99
N VAL A 196 -26.39 11.94 10.02
CA VAL A 196 -27.85 11.79 9.99
C VAL A 196 -28.50 12.60 11.11
N THR A 197 -28.00 12.45 12.33
CA THR A 197 -28.53 13.16 13.51
C THR A 197 -28.36 14.67 13.39
N GLY A 198 -27.19 15.14 12.97
CA GLY A 198 -26.89 16.55 12.77
C GLY A 198 -27.71 17.20 11.66
N CYS A 199 -28.12 16.43 10.64
CA CYS A 199 -28.85 16.93 9.49
C CYS A 199 -30.37 16.69 9.53
N THR A 200 -30.90 15.98 10.54
CA THR A 200 -32.32 15.61 10.61
C THR A 200 -33.25 16.84 10.56
N SER A 201 -32.89 17.93 11.23
CA SER A 201 -33.69 19.17 11.29
C SER A 201 -33.38 20.19 10.20
N CYS A 202 -32.35 19.94 9.37
CA CYS A 202 -31.98 20.84 8.28
C CYS A 202 -32.81 20.59 7.00
N MET A 203 -33.44 19.43 6.90
CA MET A 203 -34.22 18.99 5.73
C MET A 203 -35.71 19.04 6.04
N THR A 204 -36.51 19.52 5.07
CA THR A 204 -37.98 19.63 5.17
C THR A 204 -38.70 18.29 5.43
N ASN A 205 -38.08 17.15 5.10
CA ASN A 205 -38.64 15.80 5.28
C ASN A 205 -37.71 14.81 6.00
N GLY A 206 -36.76 15.27 6.80
CA GLY A 206 -35.93 14.41 7.67
C GLY A 206 -34.85 13.57 6.96
N LYS A 207 -35.00 13.20 5.67
CA LYS A 207 -33.98 12.68 4.74
C LYS A 207 -34.40 12.93 3.28
N GLY A 208 -33.52 13.49 2.44
CA GLY A 208 -33.66 13.44 0.98
C GLY A 208 -34.73 14.33 0.31
N GLY A 209 -35.14 15.44 0.94
CA GLY A 209 -35.89 16.48 0.23
C GLY A 209 -34.99 17.39 -0.60
N ASP A 210 -35.50 17.95 -1.71
CA ASP A 210 -34.77 18.91 -2.56
C ASP A 210 -34.65 20.30 -1.91
N GLU A 211 -35.30 20.50 -0.77
CA GLU A 211 -35.36 21.78 -0.06
C GLU A 211 -34.89 21.64 1.39
N CYS A 212 -33.99 22.54 1.79
CA CYS A 212 -33.47 22.66 3.13
C CYS A 212 -33.90 23.99 3.78
N TYR A 213 -34.00 24.03 5.11
CA TYR A 213 -34.33 25.25 5.84
C TYR A 213 -33.14 26.21 5.86
N ARG A 214 -33.06 27.09 4.87
CA ARG A 214 -32.06 28.16 4.84
C ARG A 214 -32.18 29.03 6.10
N GLU A 215 -31.04 29.43 6.67
CA GLU A 215 -30.94 30.33 7.83
C GLU A 215 -31.38 29.77 9.21
N THR A 216 -31.05 28.50 9.51
CA THR A 216 -31.30 27.92 10.85
C THR A 216 -29.99 27.49 11.54
N LYS A 217 -29.88 27.69 12.87
CA LYS A 217 -28.75 27.17 13.68
C LYS A 217 -28.62 25.65 13.56
N GLU A 218 -29.71 25.00 13.20
CA GLU A 218 -29.87 23.59 12.94
C GLU A 218 -29.08 23.16 11.68
N CYS A 219 -29.10 23.95 10.61
CA CYS A 219 -28.30 23.66 9.42
C CYS A 219 -26.79 23.91 9.61
N GLU A 220 -26.38 24.84 10.48
CA GLU A 220 -24.96 24.97 10.86
C GLU A 220 -24.41 23.69 11.51
N LYS A 221 -25.22 22.99 12.32
CA LYS A 221 -24.84 21.69 12.91
C LYS A 221 -24.70 20.60 11.84
N CYS A 222 -25.57 20.61 10.83
CA CYS A 222 -25.47 19.71 9.69
C CYS A 222 -24.16 19.94 8.92
N MET A 223 -23.82 21.20 8.60
CA MET A 223 -22.57 21.53 7.91
C MET A 223 -21.33 21.03 8.68
N LYS A 224 -21.28 21.27 10.00
CA LYS A 224 -20.18 20.75 10.85
C LYS A 224 -20.10 19.23 10.81
N ALA A 225 -21.23 18.54 10.85
CA ALA A 225 -21.27 17.08 10.78
C ALA A 225 -20.85 16.55 9.38
N CYS A 226 -21.19 17.26 8.30
CA CYS A 226 -20.74 16.95 6.95
C CYS A 226 -19.22 17.11 6.79
N GLU A 227 -18.64 18.19 7.33
CA GLU A 227 -17.19 18.40 7.32
C GLU A 227 -16.43 17.37 8.18
N GLU A 228 -16.95 17.03 9.37
CA GLU A 228 -16.36 15.96 10.19
C GLU A 228 -16.41 14.61 9.44
N TYR A 229 -17.55 14.26 8.83
CA TYR A 229 -17.68 13.05 8.03
C TYR A 229 -16.66 13.02 6.87
N LYS A 230 -16.59 14.10 6.09
CA LYS A 230 -15.66 14.23 4.96
C LYS A 230 -14.21 14.08 5.41
N LYS A 231 -13.81 14.76 6.47
CA LYS A 231 -12.45 14.69 7.01
C LYS A 231 -12.06 13.26 7.38
N GLU A 232 -12.92 12.57 8.12
CA GLU A 232 -12.67 11.20 8.55
C GLU A 232 -12.62 10.25 7.33
N ILE A 233 -13.63 10.28 6.44
CA ILE A 233 -13.65 9.43 5.25
C ILE A 233 -12.41 9.64 4.37
N LYS A 234 -11.96 10.88 4.16
CA LYS A 234 -10.75 11.16 3.37
C LYS A 234 -9.48 10.61 4.00
N SER A 235 -9.35 10.66 5.33
CA SER A 235 -8.21 10.06 6.03
C SER A 235 -8.13 8.56 5.81
N TRP A 236 -9.26 7.86 5.88
CA TRP A 236 -9.32 6.42 5.65
C TRP A 236 -9.17 6.07 4.15
N GLU A 237 -9.74 6.86 3.24
CA GLU A 237 -9.57 6.67 1.78
C GLU A 237 -8.09 6.73 1.39
N GLN A 238 -7.30 7.60 2.00
CA GLN A 238 -5.85 7.67 1.76
C GLN A 238 -5.13 6.39 2.18
N GLN A 239 -5.50 5.81 3.32
CA GLN A 239 -4.94 4.54 3.80
C GLN A 239 -5.34 3.37 2.88
N TRP A 240 -6.62 3.33 2.44
CA TRP A 240 -7.10 2.33 1.49
C TRP A 240 -6.28 2.33 0.20
N LYS A 241 -6.08 3.51 -0.42
CA LYS A 241 -5.31 3.65 -1.65
C LYS A 241 -3.90 3.05 -1.54
N GLN A 242 -3.24 3.20 -0.39
CA GLN A 242 -1.92 2.60 -0.18
C GLN A 242 -1.99 1.06 -0.16
N MET A 243 -3.00 0.49 0.49
CA MET A 243 -3.20 -0.96 0.53
C MET A 243 -3.64 -1.52 -0.82
N GLU A 244 -4.54 -0.83 -1.52
CA GLU A 244 -5.03 -1.17 -2.86
C GLU A 244 -3.87 -1.23 -3.87
N ILE A 245 -3.01 -0.20 -3.89
CA ILE A 245 -1.81 -0.17 -4.74
C ILE A 245 -0.90 -1.37 -4.40
N LYS A 246 -0.66 -1.60 -3.11
CA LYS A 246 0.22 -2.69 -2.68
C LYS A 246 -0.33 -4.06 -3.07
N TYR A 247 -1.62 -4.31 -2.85
CA TYR A 247 -2.30 -5.55 -3.23
C TYR A 247 -2.19 -5.79 -4.74
N THR A 248 -2.52 -4.77 -5.54
CA THR A 248 -2.47 -4.83 -7.01
C THR A 248 -1.09 -5.24 -7.50
N LEU A 249 -0.03 -4.64 -6.92
CA LEU A 249 1.34 -5.00 -7.27
C LEU A 249 1.68 -6.46 -6.95
N LEU A 250 1.26 -6.96 -5.79
CA LEU A 250 1.52 -8.34 -5.37
C LEU A 250 0.73 -9.34 -6.21
N TYR A 251 -0.52 -9.01 -6.56
CA TYR A 251 -1.34 -9.82 -7.45
C TYR A 251 -0.74 -9.94 -8.85
N LEU A 252 -0.28 -8.82 -9.44
CA LEU A 252 0.43 -8.82 -10.72
C LEU A 252 1.76 -9.60 -10.69
N GLN A 253 2.43 -9.65 -9.53
CA GLN A 253 3.62 -10.48 -9.34
C GLN A 253 3.24 -11.97 -9.26
N ALA A 254 2.15 -12.32 -8.57
CA ALA A 254 1.64 -13.68 -8.50
C ALA A 254 1.28 -14.24 -9.88
N GLN A 255 0.70 -13.42 -10.77
CA GLN A 255 0.36 -13.83 -12.15
C GLN A 255 1.58 -14.19 -13.02
N ARG A 256 2.77 -13.71 -12.68
CA ARG A 256 3.99 -13.97 -13.48
C ARG A 256 4.59 -15.31 -13.08
N ASN A 257 4.60 -16.27 -14.02
CA ASN A 257 5.20 -17.59 -13.84
C ASN A 257 6.75 -17.60 -13.90
N SER A 258 7.41 -16.44 -13.85
CA SER A 258 8.87 -16.37 -13.97
C SER A 258 9.52 -16.36 -12.59
N ALA A 259 10.42 -17.33 -12.36
CA ALA A 259 11.31 -17.33 -11.21
C ALA A 259 12.26 -16.11 -11.29
N GLY A 260 11.94 -15.04 -10.56
CA GLY A 260 12.73 -13.81 -10.53
C GLY A 260 12.28 -12.90 -9.39
N THR A 261 13.27 -12.30 -8.73
CA THR A 261 13.24 -11.46 -7.53
C THR A 261 11.93 -10.72 -7.27
N VAL A 262 11.38 -10.89 -6.06
CA VAL A 262 10.30 -10.04 -5.51
C VAL A 262 10.68 -8.58 -5.71
N ILE A 263 9.89 -7.83 -6.47
CA ILE A 263 10.07 -6.39 -6.56
C ILE A 263 9.44 -5.81 -5.29
N GLY A 264 10.22 -5.68 -4.22
CA GLY A 264 9.73 -5.11 -2.96
C GLY A 264 10.34 -5.70 -1.69
N ASP A 265 9.50 -5.85 -0.68
CA ASP A 265 9.87 -6.33 0.66
C ASP A 265 9.97 -7.86 0.64
N PRO A 266 11.05 -8.48 1.13
CA PRO A 266 11.13 -9.93 1.30
C PRO A 266 9.97 -10.55 2.07
N ASN A 267 9.31 -9.78 2.95
CA ASN A 267 8.12 -10.19 3.69
C ASN A 267 6.83 -10.23 2.84
N ASP A 268 6.88 -9.89 1.55
CA ASP A 268 5.73 -10.02 0.64
C ASP A 268 5.69 -11.35 -0.12
N GLN A 269 6.74 -12.17 0.00
CA GLN A 269 6.86 -13.44 -0.72
C GLN A 269 5.71 -14.40 -0.38
N ASP A 270 5.32 -14.48 0.90
CA ASP A 270 4.21 -15.31 1.37
C ASP A 270 2.86 -14.83 0.81
N VAL A 271 2.66 -13.52 0.67
CA VAL A 271 1.49 -12.93 0.00
C VAL A 271 1.44 -13.36 -1.46
N ILE A 272 2.57 -13.28 -2.17
CA ILE A 272 2.64 -13.67 -3.59
C ILE A 272 2.35 -15.16 -3.75
N GLU A 273 2.92 -16.01 -2.91
CA GLU A 273 2.66 -17.45 -2.90
C GLU A 273 1.20 -17.79 -2.60
N PHE A 274 0.59 -17.09 -1.63
CA PHE A 274 -0.82 -17.25 -1.32
C PHE A 274 -1.71 -16.84 -2.51
N LEU A 275 -1.46 -15.67 -3.10
CA LEU A 275 -2.22 -15.17 -4.25
C LEU A 275 -2.09 -16.09 -5.47
N LYS A 276 -0.95 -16.77 -5.68
CA LYS A 276 -0.78 -17.78 -6.74
C LYS A 276 -1.78 -18.92 -6.64
N HIS A 277 -2.12 -19.34 -5.41
CA HIS A 277 -3.13 -20.37 -5.19
C HIS A 277 -4.56 -19.87 -5.44
N LEU A 278 -4.79 -18.56 -5.39
CA LEU A 278 -6.07 -17.92 -5.69
C LEU A 278 -6.26 -17.56 -7.17
N LEU A 279 -5.24 -17.76 -8.00
CA LEU A 279 -5.35 -17.52 -9.44
C LEU A 279 -6.30 -18.54 -10.07
N PRO A 280 -7.10 -18.12 -11.07
CA PRO A 280 -7.97 -19.04 -11.78
C PRO A 280 -7.13 -20.14 -12.46
N PRO A 281 -7.66 -21.37 -12.58
CA PRO A 281 -6.98 -22.44 -13.29
C PRO A 281 -6.67 -21.99 -14.72
N LYS A 282 -5.43 -22.24 -15.17
CA LYS A 282 -5.05 -21.97 -16.56
C LYS A 282 -5.94 -22.83 -17.46
N SER A 283 -6.66 -22.20 -18.37
CA SER A 283 -7.40 -22.95 -19.39
C SER A 283 -6.39 -23.57 -20.36
N ASP A 284 -6.29 -24.89 -20.39
CA ASP A 284 -5.46 -25.65 -21.34
C ASP A 284 -6.01 -25.62 -22.78
N LYS A 285 -7.15 -24.96 -23.03
CA LYS A 285 -7.74 -24.85 -24.36
C LYS A 285 -7.10 -23.70 -25.16
N PRO A 286 -6.57 -23.97 -26.37
CA PRO A 286 -6.18 -22.93 -27.30
C PRO A 286 -7.37 -22.02 -27.60
N GLY A 287 -7.24 -20.72 -27.33
CA GLY A 287 -8.29 -19.72 -27.61
C GLY A 287 -9.30 -19.47 -26.49
N ALA A 288 -9.10 -19.98 -25.27
CA ALA A 288 -9.90 -19.57 -24.12
C ALA A 288 -9.60 -18.10 -23.74
N PRO A 289 -10.60 -17.34 -23.21
CA PRO A 289 -10.38 -15.98 -22.76
C PRO A 289 -9.20 -15.93 -21.76
N THR A 290 -8.22 -15.06 -22.03
CA THR A 290 -7.09 -14.79 -21.13
C THR A 290 -7.52 -14.12 -19.82
N THR A 291 -8.78 -13.72 -19.72
CA THR A 291 -9.37 -12.99 -18.58
C THR A 291 -10.48 -13.83 -17.93
N VAL A 292 -10.11 -14.88 -17.20
CA VAL A 292 -11.00 -15.37 -16.14
C VAL A 292 -10.98 -14.32 -15.04
N THR A 293 -12.02 -13.49 -14.98
CA THR A 293 -12.20 -12.48 -13.93
C THR A 293 -12.46 -13.20 -12.61
N THR A 294 -11.44 -13.29 -11.76
CA THR A 294 -11.58 -13.73 -10.37
C THR A 294 -11.90 -12.52 -9.49
N PRO A 295 -12.77 -12.65 -8.48
CA PRO A 295 -13.00 -11.55 -7.54
C PRO A 295 -11.72 -11.17 -6.77
N TYR A 296 -10.71 -12.04 -6.73
CA TYR A 296 -9.42 -11.77 -6.10
C TYR A 296 -8.45 -10.95 -6.97
N SER A 297 -8.86 -10.47 -8.16
CA SER A 297 -7.97 -9.64 -8.98
C SER A 297 -7.78 -8.22 -8.47
N THR A 298 -8.64 -7.77 -7.55
CA THR A 298 -8.60 -6.44 -6.95
C THR A 298 -8.70 -6.51 -5.44
N ALA A 299 -8.20 -5.50 -4.74
CA ALA A 299 -8.28 -5.43 -3.28
C ALA A 299 -9.73 -5.32 -2.82
N GLU A 300 -10.56 -4.58 -3.55
CA GLU A 300 -11.99 -4.41 -3.33
C GLU A 300 -12.70 -5.76 -3.42
N GLY A 301 -12.42 -6.52 -4.49
CA GLY A 301 -13.03 -7.82 -4.70
C GLY A 301 -12.58 -8.84 -3.64
N TYR A 302 -11.30 -8.80 -3.24
CA TYR A 302 -10.81 -9.58 -2.10
C TYR A 302 -11.59 -9.26 -0.81
N ILE A 303 -11.74 -7.98 -0.48
CA ILE A 303 -12.50 -7.57 0.72
C ILE A 303 -13.95 -8.04 0.66
N HIS A 304 -14.63 -7.91 -0.49
CA HIS A 304 -16.02 -8.36 -0.63
C HIS A 304 -16.19 -9.88 -0.56
N GLN A 305 -15.17 -10.66 -0.91
CA GLN A 305 -15.17 -12.12 -0.73
C GLN A 305 -14.89 -12.54 0.71
N GLU A 306 -13.87 -11.95 1.32
CA GLU A 306 -13.42 -12.34 2.67
C GLU A 306 -14.27 -11.72 3.78
N LEU A 307 -14.96 -10.61 3.48
CA LEU A 307 -15.92 -9.92 4.38
C LEU A 307 -17.27 -9.71 3.70
N PRO A 308 -18.10 -10.76 3.54
CA PRO A 308 -19.43 -10.62 2.96
C PRO A 308 -20.33 -9.63 3.70
N TYR A 309 -20.08 -9.43 4.99
CA TYR A 309 -20.67 -8.37 5.79
C TYR A 309 -19.59 -7.47 6.35
N THR A 310 -19.24 -6.43 5.59
CA THR A 310 -18.20 -5.44 5.94
C THR A 310 -18.58 -4.61 7.17
N GLY A 311 -19.88 -4.47 7.45
CA GLY A 311 -20.41 -3.68 8.56
C GLY A 311 -20.60 -2.19 8.25
N CYS A 312 -20.36 -1.77 7.01
CA CYS A 312 -20.64 -0.43 6.53
C CYS A 312 -22.16 -0.20 6.46
N VAL A 313 -22.61 1.06 6.45
CA VAL A 313 -24.01 1.35 6.17
C VAL A 313 -24.36 0.88 4.75
N SER A 314 -25.56 0.32 4.57
CA SER A 314 -26.01 -0.25 3.29
C SER A 314 -26.00 0.74 2.11
N GLN A 315 -26.01 2.04 2.42
CA GLN A 315 -25.95 3.13 1.46
C GLN A 315 -24.54 3.37 0.92
N GLN A 316 -23.49 2.87 1.58
CA GLN A 316 -22.09 3.13 1.28
C GLN A 316 -21.20 1.93 1.66
N ASN A 317 -21.49 0.77 1.07
CA ASN A 317 -20.81 -0.48 1.41
C ASN A 317 -19.93 -1.04 0.28
N GLU A 318 -19.82 -0.36 -0.86
CA GLU A 318 -19.03 -0.82 -2.00
C GLU A 318 -17.64 -0.16 -2.03
N PHE A 319 -16.58 -0.95 -1.84
CA PHE A 319 -15.21 -0.45 -1.96
C PHE A 319 -14.80 -0.12 -3.41
N CYS A 320 -15.48 -0.70 -4.39
CA CYS A 320 -15.31 -0.39 -5.81
C CYS A 320 -16.31 0.69 -6.28
N LYS A 321 -15.90 1.57 -7.20
CA LYS A 321 -16.79 2.52 -7.85
C LYS A 321 -17.53 1.83 -9.00
N ASN A 322 -18.70 1.24 -8.71
CA ASN A 322 -19.58 0.68 -9.73
C ASN A 322 -20.70 1.67 -10.11
N GLY A 323 -21.13 1.63 -11.37
CA GLY A 323 -22.26 2.44 -11.86
C GLY A 323 -22.03 3.93 -11.63
N ASN A 324 -23.00 4.60 -10.98
CA ASN A 324 -22.91 6.02 -10.63
C ASN A 324 -22.18 6.31 -9.30
N GLY A 325 -21.60 5.28 -8.67
CA GLY A 325 -20.85 5.41 -7.42
C GLY A 325 -21.71 5.75 -6.20
N GLU A 326 -23.04 5.59 -6.26
CA GLU A 326 -23.93 5.90 -5.14
C GLU A 326 -23.59 5.13 -3.86
N LYS A 327 -23.19 3.86 -4.00
CA LYS A 327 -22.85 2.97 -2.89
C LYS A 327 -21.37 2.96 -2.53
N TYR A 328 -20.58 3.84 -3.14
CA TYR A 328 -19.15 3.88 -2.89
C TYR A 328 -18.86 4.18 -1.41
N ALA A 329 -18.06 3.32 -0.79
CA ALA A 329 -17.82 3.31 0.65
C ALA A 329 -17.14 4.59 1.13
N PHE A 330 -16.34 5.22 0.26
CA PHE A 330 -15.68 6.50 0.53
C PHE A 330 -16.39 7.70 -0.12
N LYS A 331 -17.69 7.59 -0.47
CA LYS A 331 -18.45 8.72 -1.02
C LYS A 331 -18.64 9.81 0.05
N ASP A 332 -18.31 11.04 -0.31
CA ASP A 332 -18.51 12.23 0.50
C ASP A 332 -19.18 13.34 -0.34
N PRO A 333 -20.33 13.90 0.09
CA PRO A 333 -21.18 13.43 1.20
C PRO A 333 -21.91 12.11 0.88
N PRO A 334 -22.47 11.42 1.89
CA PRO A 334 -23.28 10.22 1.65
C PRO A 334 -24.46 10.46 0.71
N ASN A 335 -24.89 9.41 0.01
CA ASN A 335 -26.06 9.51 -0.88
C ASN A 335 -27.30 10.04 -0.12
N GLY A 336 -27.98 11.02 -0.70
CA GLY A 336 -29.14 11.70 -0.10
C GLY A 336 -28.82 12.86 0.84
N TYR A 337 -27.54 13.22 1.00
CA TYR A 337 -27.10 14.33 1.85
C TYR A 337 -26.41 15.48 1.09
N ASP A 338 -26.30 15.40 -0.24
CA ASP A 338 -25.74 16.46 -1.09
C ASP A 338 -26.40 17.83 -0.83
N THR A 339 -27.74 17.89 -0.82
CA THR A 339 -28.50 19.12 -0.55
C THR A 339 -28.30 19.61 0.89
N ALA A 340 -28.30 18.70 1.86
CA ALA A 340 -28.15 19.04 3.28
C ALA A 340 -26.78 19.65 3.58
N CYS A 341 -25.72 19.03 3.05
CA CYS A 341 -24.34 19.47 3.23
C CYS A 341 -23.97 20.71 2.40
N LYS A 342 -24.87 21.20 1.54
CA LYS A 342 -24.68 22.42 0.73
C LYS A 342 -25.75 23.48 0.98
N CYS A 343 -26.55 23.30 2.03
CA CYS A 343 -27.75 24.11 2.26
C CYS A 343 -27.45 25.61 2.38
N MET A 344 -26.29 25.96 2.95
CA MET A 344 -25.86 27.34 3.21
C MET A 344 -24.81 27.87 2.20
N GLU A 345 -24.37 27.05 1.23
CA GLU A 345 -23.34 27.45 0.24
C GLU A 345 -23.80 28.59 -0.71
N ASN A 346 -25.11 28.86 -0.77
CA ASN A 346 -25.65 29.96 -1.59
C ASN A 346 -25.49 31.36 -0.95
N GLU A 347 -25.13 31.49 0.33
CA GLU A 347 -24.89 32.78 1.00
C GLU A 347 -23.40 33.15 1.11
N GLU A 348 -22.51 32.16 1.12
CA GLU A 348 -21.07 32.37 1.34
C GLU A 348 -20.30 32.97 0.15
N LYS A 349 -20.93 33.15 -1.02
CA LYS A 349 -20.31 33.92 -2.12
C LYS A 349 -20.07 35.40 -1.80
N THR A 350 -20.46 35.89 -0.62
CA THR A 350 -20.29 37.31 -0.25
C THR A 350 -19.57 37.59 1.06
N LYS A 351 -19.37 36.65 1.99
CA LYS A 351 -18.65 36.91 3.25
C LYS A 351 -18.06 35.65 3.88
N LYS A 352 -16.91 35.18 3.39
CA LYS A 352 -15.78 34.63 4.16
C LYS A 352 -14.77 33.98 3.22
N GLU A 353 -13.72 34.71 2.91
CA GLU A 353 -12.42 34.11 2.67
C GLU A 353 -11.93 33.61 4.05
N GLU A 354 -12.17 32.34 4.36
CA GLU A 354 -11.55 31.67 5.51
C GLU A 354 -10.55 30.64 4.99
N THR A 355 -9.32 30.82 5.45
CA THR A 355 -8.09 30.12 5.11
C THR A 355 -8.20 28.62 5.36
N GLN A 356 -8.27 27.84 4.28
CA GLN A 356 -7.95 26.40 4.31
C GLN A 356 -6.45 26.21 4.57
N PRO A 357 -6.03 25.18 5.32
CA PRO A 357 -4.63 24.80 5.38
C PRO A 357 -4.17 24.42 3.96
N THR A 358 -3.00 24.91 3.56
CA THR A 358 -2.42 24.80 2.22
C THR A 358 -2.23 23.36 1.78
N VAL A 359 -3.29 22.76 1.22
CA VAL A 359 -3.17 21.62 0.33
C VAL A 359 -2.79 22.18 -1.03
N VAL A 360 -1.58 21.88 -1.48
CA VAL A 360 -1.17 22.18 -2.86
C VAL A 360 -2.19 21.58 -3.80
N ASP A 361 -2.86 22.42 -4.61
CA ASP A 361 -3.77 21.95 -5.65
C ASP A 361 -2.94 21.32 -6.79
N VAL A 362 -2.58 20.06 -6.59
CA VAL A 362 -1.81 19.25 -7.54
C VAL A 362 -2.53 19.19 -8.89
N CYS A 363 -3.87 19.17 -8.89
CA CYS A 363 -4.65 19.13 -10.13
C CYS A 363 -4.44 20.41 -10.95
N LYS A 364 -4.41 21.58 -10.31
CA LYS A 364 -4.09 22.85 -10.97
C LYS A 364 -2.65 22.88 -11.51
N THR A 365 -1.67 22.44 -10.72
CA THR A 365 -0.27 22.35 -11.18
C THR A 365 -0.13 21.41 -12.39
N VAL A 366 -0.82 20.27 -12.37
CA VAL A 366 -0.85 19.32 -13.50
C VAL A 366 -1.52 19.95 -14.73
N ALA A 367 -2.65 20.65 -14.56
CA ALA A 367 -3.34 21.30 -15.67
C ALA A 367 -2.47 22.36 -16.34
N GLU A 368 -1.75 23.17 -15.55
CA GLU A 368 -0.80 24.17 -16.05
C GLU A 368 0.39 23.52 -16.76
N ALA A 369 0.95 22.43 -16.21
CA ALA A 369 2.06 21.71 -16.83
C ALA A 369 1.70 21.04 -18.17
N LEU A 370 0.41 20.72 -18.38
CA LEU A 370 -0.11 20.04 -19.55
C LEU A 370 -0.73 20.98 -20.60
N THR A 371 -0.49 22.29 -20.51
CA THR A 371 -0.88 23.23 -21.58
C THR A 371 -0.11 22.94 -22.88
N GLU A 372 -0.70 23.30 -24.02
CA GLU A 372 -0.13 23.03 -25.34
C GLU A 372 1.27 23.63 -25.52
N ASP A 373 1.48 24.85 -25.02
CA ASP A 373 2.80 25.52 -25.05
C ASP A 373 3.85 24.76 -24.23
N ASN A 374 3.51 24.35 -23.01
CA ASN A 374 4.41 23.61 -22.13
C ASN A 374 4.74 22.23 -22.69
N LEU A 375 3.74 21.53 -23.25
CA LEU A 375 3.95 20.25 -23.92
C LEU A 375 4.78 20.38 -25.20
N THR A 376 4.63 21.46 -25.95
CA THR A 376 5.43 21.74 -27.16
C THR A 376 6.90 21.93 -26.79
N GLN A 377 7.19 22.74 -25.76
CA GLN A 377 8.54 22.93 -25.25
C GLN A 377 9.13 21.63 -24.68
N ALA A 378 8.34 20.90 -23.89
CA ALA A 378 8.75 19.62 -23.33
C ALA A 378 8.99 18.56 -24.41
N CYS A 379 8.24 18.58 -25.50
CA CYS A 379 8.43 17.68 -26.65
C CYS A 379 9.76 17.95 -27.34
N GLN A 380 10.08 19.22 -27.59
CA GLN A 380 11.37 19.63 -28.17
C GLN A 380 12.54 19.18 -27.29
N GLN A 381 12.41 19.24 -25.98
CA GLN A 381 13.45 18.81 -25.04
C GLN A 381 13.55 17.28 -24.91
N LYS A 382 12.42 16.59 -24.76
CA LYS A 382 12.36 15.13 -24.59
C LYS A 382 12.84 14.37 -25.85
N TYR A 383 12.67 14.96 -27.03
CA TYR A 383 13.03 14.36 -28.31
C TYR A 383 14.06 15.18 -29.11
N ILE A 384 14.82 16.06 -28.47
CA ILE A 384 15.72 17.06 -29.11
C ILE A 384 16.72 16.46 -30.10
N ASN A 385 17.04 15.19 -29.95
CA ASN A 385 18.00 14.48 -30.79
C ASN A 385 17.35 13.34 -31.62
N GLY A 386 16.06 13.43 -31.90
CA GLY A 386 15.28 12.44 -32.65
C GLY A 386 14.56 11.43 -31.77
N ARG A 387 13.39 10.94 -32.24
CA ARG A 387 12.53 9.96 -31.53
C ARG A 387 13.24 8.63 -31.20
N GLU A 388 14.38 8.37 -31.84
CA GLU A 388 15.09 7.09 -31.82
C GLU A 388 16.37 7.07 -30.99
N LYS A 389 16.86 8.17 -30.40
CA LYS A 389 18.28 8.20 -29.92
C LYS A 389 18.65 7.23 -28.80
N PHE A 390 17.70 6.57 -28.11
CA PHE A 390 18.01 5.54 -27.10
C PHE A 390 16.99 4.39 -27.16
N PRO A 391 17.01 3.49 -28.16
CA PRO A 391 16.04 2.40 -28.24
C PRO A 391 16.45 1.22 -27.35
N ASN A 392 17.74 1.09 -27.08
CA ASN A 392 18.35 -0.06 -26.42
C ASN A 392 18.77 0.26 -24.99
N TRP A 393 18.83 -0.79 -24.18
CA TRP A 393 19.44 -0.75 -22.85
C TRP A 393 20.90 -0.29 -22.97
N LYS A 394 21.34 0.59 -22.07
CA LYS A 394 22.75 0.98 -21.97
C LYS A 394 23.34 0.32 -20.74
N CYS A 395 24.20 -0.67 -20.95
CA CYS A 395 24.97 -1.28 -19.86
C CYS A 395 26.31 -0.57 -19.73
N ILE A 396 26.59 -0.04 -18.54
CA ILE A 396 27.84 0.63 -18.20
C ILE A 396 28.61 -0.29 -17.24
N PRO A 397 29.87 -0.65 -17.52
CA PRO A 397 30.71 -1.39 -16.58
C PRO A 397 30.99 -0.53 -15.34
N THR A 398 31.02 -1.16 -14.16
CA THR A 398 31.13 -0.45 -12.88
C THR A 398 32.54 0.12 -12.62
N SER A 399 33.54 -0.26 -13.41
CA SER A 399 34.88 0.33 -13.46
C SER A 399 35.05 1.15 -14.73
N GLY A 400 35.45 2.42 -14.61
CA GLY A 400 35.46 3.45 -15.66
C GLY A 400 36.44 3.27 -16.83
N GLU A 401 36.67 2.05 -17.32
CA GLU A 401 37.47 1.80 -18.53
C GLU A 401 36.64 1.08 -19.60
N SER A 402 36.83 1.52 -20.85
CA SER A 402 36.20 0.94 -22.04
C SER A 402 36.60 -0.53 -22.20
N ALA A 403 35.74 -1.45 -21.76
CA ALA A 403 36.01 -2.88 -21.86
C ALA A 403 35.95 -3.37 -23.31
N THR A 404 37.11 -3.65 -23.89
CA THR A 404 37.28 -4.52 -25.06
C THR A 404 37.78 -5.89 -24.59
N SER A 405 36.94 -6.66 -23.90
CA SER A 405 37.03 -8.14 -23.75
C SER A 405 36.07 -8.65 -22.68
N SER A 406 35.66 -9.90 -22.84
CA SER A 406 34.49 -10.55 -22.23
C SER A 406 34.79 -11.39 -20.99
N ASP A 407 35.67 -10.96 -20.08
CA ASP A 407 36.03 -11.78 -18.90
C ASP A 407 36.34 -10.96 -17.64
N SER A 408 35.30 -10.48 -16.94
CA SER A 408 35.36 -10.27 -15.50
C SER A 408 33.95 -10.31 -14.88
N ASN A 409 33.79 -11.00 -13.74
CA ASN A 409 32.57 -11.08 -12.93
C ASN A 409 32.25 -9.75 -12.20
N GLN A 410 32.49 -8.61 -12.84
CA GLN A 410 32.15 -7.29 -12.33
C GLN A 410 30.81 -6.87 -12.96
N GLY A 411 29.76 -6.78 -12.16
CA GLY A 411 28.41 -6.45 -12.64
C GLY A 411 28.40 -5.16 -13.46
N SER A 412 27.58 -5.13 -14.52
CA SER A 412 27.31 -3.91 -15.31
C SER A 412 25.95 -3.32 -14.93
N ILE A 413 25.86 -1.99 -14.82
CA ILE A 413 24.59 -1.30 -14.58
C ILE A 413 23.91 -1.09 -15.92
N CYS A 414 22.81 -1.80 -16.16
CA CYS A 414 21.99 -1.66 -17.36
C CYS A 414 20.82 -0.69 -17.16
N ILE A 415 20.88 0.46 -17.83
CA ILE A 415 19.88 1.54 -17.74
C ILE A 415 18.82 1.35 -18.84
N PRO A 416 17.52 1.22 -18.48
CA PRO A 416 16.47 0.99 -19.47
C PRO A 416 16.23 2.22 -20.34
N PRO A 417 15.81 2.05 -21.62
CA PRO A 417 15.44 3.14 -22.53
C PRO A 417 14.50 4.18 -21.92
N ARG A 418 13.53 3.73 -21.11
CA ARG A 418 12.58 4.57 -20.39
C ARG A 418 13.28 5.52 -19.41
N ARG A 419 14.15 5.00 -18.52
CA ARG A 419 14.92 5.80 -17.55
C ARG A 419 15.84 6.81 -18.23
N ARG A 420 16.41 6.44 -19.38
CA ARG A 420 17.29 7.31 -20.19
C ARG A 420 16.54 8.48 -20.84
N ARG A 421 15.22 8.35 -21.02
CA ARG A 421 14.34 9.36 -21.61
C ARG A 421 13.43 10.03 -20.58
N LEU A 422 13.65 9.75 -19.29
CA LEU A 422 12.83 10.29 -18.21
C LEU A 422 12.88 11.81 -18.22
N TYR A 423 11.72 12.47 -18.23
CA TYR A 423 11.62 13.92 -18.24
C TYR A 423 11.95 14.48 -16.86
N VAL A 424 13.10 15.12 -16.71
CA VAL A 424 13.58 15.71 -15.44
C VAL A 424 13.86 17.20 -15.56
N LYS A 425 13.35 17.85 -16.61
CA LYS A 425 13.72 19.23 -16.93
C LYS A 425 13.28 20.23 -15.86
N LYS A 426 12.06 20.13 -15.32
CA LYS A 426 11.62 21.05 -14.25
C LYS A 426 12.42 20.85 -12.97
N LEU A 427 12.85 19.62 -12.68
CA LEU A 427 13.80 19.34 -11.60
C LEU A 427 15.17 19.95 -11.86
N HIS A 428 15.65 19.88 -13.10
CA HIS A 428 16.90 20.52 -13.51
C HIS A 428 16.81 22.05 -13.39
N ASP A 429 15.74 22.68 -13.88
CA ASP A 429 15.55 24.13 -13.88
C ASP A 429 15.44 24.69 -12.46
N TRP A 430 14.73 23.97 -11.58
CA TRP A 430 14.70 24.24 -10.15
C TRP A 430 16.11 24.12 -9.52
N ALA A 431 16.84 23.05 -9.80
CA ALA A 431 18.18 22.82 -9.26
C ALA A 431 19.21 23.84 -9.77
N SER A 432 19.06 24.31 -11.02
CA SER A 432 19.94 25.31 -11.64
C SER A 432 19.56 26.76 -11.31
N GLY A 433 18.51 26.98 -10.52
CA GLY A 433 18.05 28.32 -10.11
C GLY A 433 17.58 29.20 -11.27
N SER A 434 17.12 28.59 -12.37
CA SER A 434 16.82 29.27 -13.62
C SER A 434 15.32 29.58 -13.78
N ASP A 435 14.71 30.26 -12.82
CA ASP A 435 13.39 30.86 -13.03
C ASP A 435 13.55 32.22 -13.72
N THR A 436 13.30 32.25 -15.03
CA THR A 436 13.06 33.49 -15.77
C THR A 436 11.69 33.44 -16.47
N GLN A 437 10.83 34.38 -16.09
CA GLN A 437 9.61 34.89 -16.74
C GLN A 437 8.34 34.02 -16.82
N VAL A 438 7.36 34.37 -15.97
CA VAL A 438 6.05 34.85 -16.46
C VAL A 438 5.73 36.17 -15.73
N SER A 439 5.29 37.16 -16.51
CA SER A 439 5.09 38.57 -16.20
C SER A 439 3.93 38.88 -15.25
N GLY A 440 4.13 39.87 -14.36
CA GLY A 440 3.03 40.59 -13.71
C GLY A 440 3.42 41.42 -12.47
N GLN A 441 3.94 42.63 -12.70
CA GLN A 441 4.05 43.82 -11.82
C GLN A 441 4.47 43.68 -10.34
N ALA A 442 5.57 44.37 -10.03
CA ALA A 442 5.97 44.72 -8.68
C ALA A 442 4.92 45.63 -8.01
N GLN A 443 4.33 45.15 -6.92
CA GLN A 443 3.79 45.99 -5.85
C GLN A 443 4.19 45.40 -4.49
N THR A 444 4.29 46.33 -3.55
CA THR A 444 4.77 46.29 -2.17
C THR A 444 4.15 45.22 -1.28
N GLN A 445 4.88 44.86 -0.22
CA GLN A 445 4.45 44.13 1.00
C GLN A 445 2.92 44.11 1.21
N ASP A 446 2.31 42.93 1.08
CA ASP A 446 1.20 42.47 1.94
C ASP A 446 0.89 40.97 1.71
N ASP A 447 0.28 40.36 2.73
CA ASP A 447 -0.05 38.94 2.90
C ASP A 447 -0.45 38.17 1.62
N THR A 448 0.24 37.05 1.32
CA THR A 448 -0.09 36.14 0.20
C THR A 448 -0.01 34.66 0.64
N PRO A 449 -0.92 33.75 0.18
CA PRO A 449 -0.97 32.35 0.59
C PRO A 449 0.30 31.57 0.22
N SER A 450 0.79 30.74 1.15
CA SER A 450 2.04 29.98 1.02
C SER A 450 2.05 29.11 -0.25
N GLN A 451 2.97 29.42 -1.16
CA GLN A 451 3.23 28.68 -2.40
C GLN A 451 3.70 27.23 -2.09
N PRO A 452 3.41 26.24 -2.96
CA PRO A 452 3.98 24.90 -2.83
C PRO A 452 5.50 24.96 -2.71
N ASP A 453 6.07 24.02 -1.95
CA ASP A 453 7.52 23.78 -1.95
C ASP A 453 8.00 23.73 -3.42
N PRO A 454 8.93 24.61 -3.84
CA PRO A 454 9.40 24.68 -5.22
C PRO A 454 9.94 23.34 -5.74
N LEU A 455 10.48 22.50 -4.86
CA LEU A 455 10.92 21.15 -5.19
C LEU A 455 9.73 20.23 -5.50
N LEU A 456 8.70 20.24 -4.64
CA LEU A 456 7.49 19.46 -4.84
C LEU A 456 6.81 19.84 -6.16
N LYS A 457 6.72 21.14 -6.45
CA LYS A 457 6.19 21.65 -7.73
C LYS A 457 6.99 21.10 -8.91
N ALA A 458 8.32 21.18 -8.86
CA ALA A 458 9.19 20.67 -9.93
C ALA A 458 9.06 19.14 -10.15
N PHE A 459 8.87 18.36 -9.09
CA PHE A 459 8.60 16.92 -9.17
C PHE A 459 7.24 16.64 -9.83
N VAL A 460 6.18 17.34 -9.39
CA VAL A 460 4.83 17.17 -9.92
C VAL A 460 4.78 17.53 -11.40
N GLU A 461 5.34 18.67 -11.80
CA GLU A 461 5.38 19.08 -13.21
C GLU A 461 6.18 18.09 -14.06
N SER A 462 7.34 17.63 -13.57
CA SER A 462 8.15 16.64 -14.28
C SER A 462 7.40 15.33 -14.50
N ALA A 463 6.76 14.82 -13.44
CA ALA A 463 6.02 13.56 -13.48
C ALA A 463 4.76 13.65 -14.35
N ALA A 464 4.07 14.79 -14.34
CA ALA A 464 2.90 15.04 -15.18
C ALA A 464 3.25 14.97 -16.66
N VAL A 465 4.29 15.70 -17.06
CA VAL A 465 4.78 15.72 -18.45
C VAL A 465 5.28 14.34 -18.89
N GLU A 466 6.02 13.63 -18.05
CA GLU A 466 6.45 12.26 -18.36
C GLU A 466 5.27 11.32 -18.58
N THR A 467 4.26 11.38 -17.70
CA THR A 467 3.07 10.54 -17.77
C THR A 467 2.28 10.83 -19.05
N PHE A 468 2.15 12.10 -19.44
CA PHE A 468 1.52 12.51 -20.69
C PHE A 468 2.21 11.88 -21.91
N PHE A 469 3.54 11.99 -22.01
CA PHE A 469 4.26 11.44 -23.15
C PHE A 469 4.28 9.91 -23.19
N LEU A 470 4.31 9.26 -22.01
CA LEU A 470 4.15 7.82 -21.93
C LEU A 470 2.76 7.41 -22.43
N TRP A 471 1.71 8.14 -22.05
CA TRP A 471 0.35 7.87 -22.51
C TRP A 471 0.23 8.07 -24.02
N ASP A 472 0.64 9.23 -24.55
CA ASP A 472 0.64 9.52 -26.00
C ASP A 472 1.34 8.41 -26.81
N ARG A 473 2.49 7.93 -26.34
CA ARG A 473 3.20 6.82 -26.97
C ARG A 473 2.45 5.50 -26.85
N TYR A 474 1.92 5.19 -25.68
CA TYR A 474 1.12 3.99 -25.43
C TYR A 474 -0.08 3.94 -26.38
N LYS A 475 -0.76 5.07 -26.59
CA LYS A 475 -1.85 5.19 -27.55
C LYS A 475 -1.41 4.86 -28.96
N LYS A 476 -0.35 5.50 -29.45
CA LYS A 476 0.17 5.30 -30.82
C LYS A 476 0.63 3.88 -31.11
N LEU A 477 1.06 3.13 -30.09
CA LEU A 477 1.47 1.73 -30.23
C LEU A 477 0.28 0.76 -30.22
N ASN A 478 -0.81 1.13 -29.54
CA ASN A 478 -1.96 0.25 -29.33
C ASN A 478 -3.21 0.66 -30.13
N THR A 479 -3.18 1.77 -30.88
CA THR A 479 -4.14 2.05 -31.95
C THR A 479 -3.64 1.44 -33.25
N LYS A 480 -4.30 0.37 -33.73
CA LYS A 480 -3.95 -0.35 -34.96
C LYS A 480 -3.80 0.61 -36.15
N LYS A 481 -2.64 0.63 -36.82
CA LYS A 481 -2.46 1.28 -38.13
C LYS A 481 -3.28 0.51 -39.18
N THR A 482 -4.30 1.15 -39.74
CA THR A 482 -4.88 0.76 -41.03
C THR A 482 -3.83 0.91 -42.13
N GLN A 483 -3.78 -0.06 -43.07
CA GLN A 483 -2.71 -0.33 -44.04
C GLN A 483 -2.37 0.79 -45.06
N GLY A 484 -1.13 0.72 -45.58
CA GLY A 484 -0.55 1.43 -46.76
C GLY A 484 0.64 2.30 -46.34
N ASP A 485 1.90 2.17 -46.76
CA ASP A 485 2.54 1.60 -47.96
C ASP A 485 4.06 1.35 -47.66
N GLY A 486 4.67 0.32 -48.26
CA GLY A 486 6.10 0.20 -48.65
C GLY A 486 7.29 0.17 -47.66
N SER A 487 7.65 -1.04 -47.17
CA SER A 487 9.03 -1.65 -47.14
C SER A 487 10.17 -1.15 -46.17
N PRO A 488 11.31 -1.88 -45.98
CA PRO A 488 11.50 -2.82 -44.85
C PRO A 488 12.88 -2.76 -44.11
N LEU A 489 12.95 -3.20 -42.84
CA LEU A 489 14.06 -3.89 -42.12
C LEU A 489 13.85 -3.73 -40.60
N GLY A 490 13.88 -4.74 -39.72
CA GLY A 490 14.02 -6.18 -39.83
C GLY A 490 13.63 -6.78 -38.47
N GLY A 491 12.70 -7.73 -38.49
CA GLY A 491 12.36 -8.57 -37.35
C GLY A 491 12.99 -9.95 -37.50
N VAL A 492 13.40 -10.56 -36.39
CA VAL A 492 13.54 -12.00 -36.28
C VAL A 492 12.23 -12.51 -35.69
N GLY A 493 11.49 -13.28 -36.48
CA GLY A 493 10.14 -13.72 -36.19
C GLY A 493 10.04 -14.94 -35.29
N GLY A 494 8.89 -15.06 -34.63
CA GLY A 494 8.31 -16.32 -34.14
C GLY A 494 6.88 -16.44 -34.69
N PRO A 495 6.40 -17.66 -35.01
CA PRO A 495 5.19 -17.86 -35.80
C PRO A 495 3.95 -17.85 -34.89
N PHE A 496 2.92 -17.06 -35.20
CA PHE A 496 1.50 -17.45 -35.18
C PHE A 496 0.63 -16.26 -35.61
N GLY A 497 -0.29 -16.54 -36.53
CA GLY A 497 -1.08 -15.56 -37.27
C GLY A 497 -2.18 -14.85 -36.46
N SER A 498 -2.53 -13.68 -36.98
CA SER A 498 -3.59 -12.77 -36.57
C SER A 498 -4.96 -13.42 -36.34
N VAL A 499 -5.55 -13.16 -35.16
CA VAL A 499 -7.01 -13.04 -35.00
C VAL A 499 -7.29 -11.66 -34.42
N SER A 500 -7.88 -10.80 -35.23
CA SER A 500 -8.32 -9.46 -34.89
C SER A 500 -9.58 -9.52 -34.02
N GLN A 501 -9.42 -9.42 -32.70
CA GLN A 501 -10.46 -8.85 -31.84
C GLN A 501 -10.28 -7.32 -31.83
N GLU A 502 -11.37 -6.57 -31.94
CA GLU A 502 -11.38 -5.13 -31.77
C GLU A 502 -11.18 -4.81 -30.29
N GLU A 503 -9.93 -4.69 -29.86
CA GLU A 503 -9.61 -4.06 -28.59
C GLU A 503 -10.09 -2.61 -28.62
N GLU A 504 -10.89 -2.20 -27.64
CA GLU A 504 -11.32 -0.81 -27.53
C GLU A 504 -10.10 0.11 -27.44
N PRO A 505 -10.09 1.26 -28.16
CA PRO A 505 -8.96 2.16 -28.16
C PRO A 505 -8.64 2.66 -26.73
N PRO A 506 -7.36 2.74 -26.34
CA PRO A 506 -6.95 3.09 -24.97
C PRO A 506 -7.58 4.36 -24.38
N ASP A 507 -7.91 5.35 -25.21
CA ASP A 507 -8.58 6.59 -24.78
C ASP A 507 -9.99 6.34 -24.21
N LYS A 508 -10.75 5.39 -24.78
CA LYS A 508 -12.09 5.05 -24.29
C LYS A 508 -12.01 4.34 -22.93
N GLN A 509 -11.03 3.46 -22.77
CA GLN A 509 -10.79 2.78 -21.49
C GLN A 509 -10.45 3.81 -20.40
N LEU A 510 -9.57 4.78 -20.69
CA LEU A 510 -9.21 5.82 -19.72
C LEU A 510 -10.40 6.72 -19.34
N GLN A 511 -11.26 7.07 -20.30
CA GLN A 511 -12.48 7.85 -20.03
C GLN A 511 -13.48 7.11 -19.14
N GLN A 512 -13.49 5.78 -19.20
CA GLN A 512 -14.28 4.92 -18.30
C GLN A 512 -13.60 4.70 -16.93
N GLY A 513 -12.42 5.29 -16.70
CA GLY A 513 -11.65 5.12 -15.47
C GLY A 513 -10.80 3.84 -15.44
N ILE A 514 -10.71 3.10 -16.55
CA ILE A 514 -9.94 1.87 -16.68
C ILE A 514 -8.56 2.21 -17.25
N ILE A 515 -7.51 2.01 -16.46
CA ILE A 515 -6.13 2.18 -16.94
C ILE A 515 -5.59 0.83 -17.41
N PRO A 516 -5.16 0.69 -18.67
CA PRO A 516 -4.60 -0.56 -19.16
C PRO A 516 -3.42 -1.06 -18.33
N ASN A 517 -3.40 -2.36 -18.00
CA ASN A 517 -2.39 -2.96 -17.12
C ASN A 517 -0.94 -2.74 -17.61
N ASP A 518 -0.72 -2.77 -18.93
CA ASP A 518 0.60 -2.52 -19.52
C ASP A 518 1.03 -1.06 -19.43
N PHE A 519 0.08 -0.12 -19.40
CA PHE A 519 0.36 1.29 -19.17
C PHE A 519 0.61 1.57 -17.68
N LEU A 520 -0.22 1.03 -16.78
CA LEU A 520 -0.01 1.09 -15.32
C LEU A 520 1.41 0.63 -14.96
N ARG A 521 1.86 -0.48 -15.54
CA ARG A 521 3.23 -0.98 -15.37
C ARG A 521 4.30 0.06 -15.73
N GLN A 522 4.13 0.79 -16.84
CA GLN A 522 5.09 1.82 -17.25
C GLN A 522 5.11 2.99 -16.27
N MET A 523 3.94 3.40 -15.77
CA MET A 523 3.83 4.44 -14.74
C MET A 523 4.56 4.04 -13.45
N PHE A 524 4.42 2.79 -13.00
CA PHE A 524 5.11 2.31 -11.80
C PHE A 524 6.63 2.38 -11.90
N TYR A 525 7.21 1.94 -13.02
CA TYR A 525 8.65 2.04 -13.21
C TYR A 525 9.14 3.49 -13.25
N THR A 526 8.35 4.38 -13.85
CA THR A 526 8.62 5.82 -13.89
C THR A 526 8.54 6.48 -12.52
N LEU A 527 7.54 6.13 -11.72
CA LEU A 527 7.43 6.60 -10.34
C LEU A 527 8.60 6.11 -9.48
N GLY A 528 9.00 4.86 -9.65
CA GLY A 528 10.19 4.30 -9.00
C GLY A 528 11.46 5.08 -9.32
N ASP A 529 11.64 5.46 -10.59
CA ASP A 529 12.79 6.28 -10.99
C ASP A 529 12.79 7.68 -10.34
N TYR A 530 11.65 8.37 -10.29
CA TYR A 530 11.55 9.67 -9.63
C TYR A 530 11.82 9.58 -8.12
N ARG A 531 11.30 8.53 -7.46
CA ARG A 531 11.59 8.26 -6.05
C ARG A 531 13.07 8.03 -5.83
N ASP A 532 13.71 7.22 -6.68
CA ASP A 532 15.13 6.90 -6.53
C ASP A 532 16.00 8.15 -6.79
N ILE A 533 15.59 9.06 -7.68
CA ILE A 533 16.22 10.38 -7.85
C ILE A 533 16.15 11.20 -6.56
N LEU A 534 14.97 11.24 -5.92
CA LEU A 534 14.76 11.99 -4.68
C LEU A 534 15.55 11.42 -3.50
N VAL A 535 15.54 10.09 -3.32
CA VAL A 535 16.04 9.44 -2.10
C VAL A 535 17.53 9.08 -2.18
N ARG A 536 18.08 8.85 -3.38
CA ARG A 536 19.47 8.40 -3.56
C ARG A 536 20.39 9.43 -4.22
N GLY A 537 19.89 10.61 -4.55
CA GLY A 537 20.62 11.67 -5.26
C GLY A 537 21.76 12.35 -4.48
N GLY A 538 22.09 11.92 -3.25
CA GLY A 538 23.08 12.55 -2.36
C GLY A 538 24.25 11.67 -1.92
N GLY A 539 24.56 10.58 -2.64
CA GLY A 539 25.69 9.71 -2.32
C GLY A 539 26.83 9.82 -3.32
N ASP A 540 27.88 10.56 -2.98
CA ASP A 540 29.18 10.42 -3.64
C ASP A 540 29.62 8.96 -3.54
N THR A 541 29.84 8.33 -4.69
CA THR A 541 30.56 7.07 -4.80
C THR A 541 32.04 7.32 -4.55
N ASN A 542 32.40 7.68 -3.32
CA ASN A 542 33.71 7.54 -2.70
C ASN A 542 33.70 8.24 -1.33
N SER A 543 33.50 7.50 -0.25
CA SER A 543 34.48 7.47 0.85
C SER A 543 34.08 6.45 1.90
N GLY A 544 35.02 5.57 2.24
CA GLY A 544 35.19 5.23 3.64
C GLY A 544 35.75 6.45 4.37
N SER A 545 35.35 6.61 5.63
CA SER A 545 35.90 7.50 6.67
C SER A 545 35.25 8.89 6.91
N LYS A 546 34.55 8.95 8.06
CA LYS A 546 34.38 10.02 9.07
C LYS A 546 34.44 11.50 8.63
N LYS A 547 33.43 12.30 9.02
CA LYS A 547 33.43 13.13 10.25
C LYS A 547 32.14 13.96 10.44
N GLU A 548 31.94 14.31 11.70
CA GLU A 548 30.92 15.16 12.32
C GLU A 548 30.94 16.62 11.85
N GLY A 549 29.77 17.27 11.95
CA GLY A 549 29.63 18.67 12.37
C GLY A 549 29.57 19.75 11.28
N GLY A 550 28.53 20.59 11.35
CA GLY A 550 28.52 21.95 10.77
C GLY A 550 27.44 22.19 9.71
N GLY A 551 26.51 23.11 10.00
CA GLY A 551 25.37 23.45 9.17
C GLY A 551 25.72 24.06 7.80
N SER A 552 24.92 23.70 6.80
CA SER A 552 24.82 24.34 5.48
C SER A 552 23.58 23.78 4.79
N ASN A 553 22.75 24.66 4.19
CA ASN A 553 21.52 24.33 3.45
C ASN A 553 21.71 23.12 2.51
N SER A 554 21.10 21.99 2.84
CA SER A 554 21.21 20.73 2.09
C SER A 554 20.21 20.57 0.95
N ASP A 555 19.34 21.56 0.70
CA ASP A 555 18.19 21.41 -0.21
C ASP A 555 18.56 21.45 -1.70
N ARG A 556 19.83 21.35 -2.10
CA ARG A 556 20.26 21.41 -3.52
C ARG A 556 21.07 20.22 -4.03
N ASN A 557 21.26 19.17 -3.23
CA ASN A 557 22.06 18.01 -3.65
C ASN A 557 21.18 16.91 -4.27
N ILE A 558 20.67 17.15 -5.48
CA ILE A 558 20.13 16.08 -6.35
C ILE A 558 21.08 15.91 -7.54
N VAL A 559 21.85 14.81 -7.55
CA VAL A 559 22.70 14.46 -8.70
C VAL A 559 21.84 13.94 -9.86
N LEU A 560 21.52 14.82 -10.81
CA LEU A 560 20.89 14.44 -12.08
C LEU A 560 21.97 13.93 -13.06
N ASN A 561 22.39 12.67 -12.90
CA ASN A 561 23.19 11.99 -13.95
C ASN A 561 22.30 11.60 -15.13
N ALA A 562 21.82 12.60 -15.85
CA ALA A 562 21.22 12.49 -17.17
C ALA A 562 21.87 13.52 -18.11
N GLY A 563 23.20 13.62 -18.04
CA GLY A 563 24.02 14.37 -18.99
C GLY A 563 24.68 13.41 -19.98
N GLY A 564 24.30 13.54 -21.24
CA GLY A 564 24.99 13.01 -22.40
C GLY A 564 24.67 13.92 -23.57
#